data_AF-A0A1H8Z7S7-F1
#
_entry.id   AF-A0A1H8Z7S7-F1
#
_cell.length_a   1.000
_cell.length_b   1.000
_cell.length_c   1.000
_cell.angle_alpha   90.00
_cell.angle_beta   90.00
_cell.angle_gamma   90.00
#
_symmetry.space_group_name_H-M   'P 1'
#
loop_
_entity.id
_entity.type
_entity.pdbx_description
1 polymer ?
#
loop_
_entity_poly.entity_id
_entity_poly.type
_entity_poly.pdbx_seq_one_letter_code
_entity_poly.pdbx_strand_id
1 'polypeptide(L)'
;MVACAAIAPIVTISGQPGQWAKHLPQELGIRYRPPYNCRHTYATICLMSGMNPAFIAQQLGHSVQMLLSTYARWLNSSSDWDELKKLKIAPSVAQA
;
A
#
# COMPACT_ATOMS: atom_id res chain seq x y z
N MET A 1 -16.85 29.49 -16.12
CA MET A 1 -15.83 30.10 -17.01
C MET A 1 -14.59 30.35 -16.16
N VAL A 2 -13.71 29.37 -15.95
CA VAL A 2 -12.61 29.03 -16.87
C VAL A 2 -12.39 27.52 -16.91
N ALA A 3 -12.11 27.01 -18.11
CA ALA A 3 -11.89 25.62 -18.45
C ALA A 3 -10.54 25.07 -17.96
N CYS A 4 -10.55 23.82 -17.51
CA CYS A 4 -9.40 22.92 -17.64
C CYS A 4 -9.94 21.53 -18.00
N ALA A 5 -10.31 21.38 -19.26
CA ALA A 5 -10.53 20.09 -19.91
C ALA A 5 -9.27 19.78 -20.70
N ALA A 6 -8.58 18.67 -20.38
CA ALA A 6 -7.86 17.80 -21.32
C ALA A 6 -6.83 16.89 -20.61
N ILE A 7 -7.31 15.87 -19.88
CA ILE A 7 -6.74 14.52 -19.97
C ILE A 7 -7.96 13.59 -19.94
N ALA A 8 -8.34 13.07 -21.11
CA ALA A 8 -9.45 12.14 -21.23
C ALA A 8 -9.21 10.91 -20.35
N PRO A 9 -10.18 10.46 -19.54
CA PRO A 9 -10.06 9.20 -18.84
C PRO A 9 -10.09 8.08 -19.87
N ILE A 10 -8.92 7.47 -20.11
CA ILE A 10 -8.83 6.18 -20.78
C ILE A 10 -9.65 5.19 -19.95
N VAL A 11 -10.71 4.69 -20.59
CA VAL A 11 -11.64 3.66 -20.12
C VAL A 11 -12.77 4.13 -19.19
N THR A 12 -13.83 4.66 -19.79
CA THR A 12 -15.19 4.43 -19.26
C THR A 12 -15.52 2.96 -19.44
N ILE A 13 -15.20 2.10 -18.46
CA ILE A 13 -15.75 0.74 -18.43
C ILE A 13 -17.24 0.91 -18.16
N SER A 14 -18.09 0.70 -19.16
CA SER A 14 -19.54 0.53 -19.03
C SER A 14 -19.89 -0.80 -18.33
N GLY A 15 -19.12 -1.17 -17.32
CA GLY A 15 -19.25 -2.40 -16.56
C GLY A 15 -20.01 -2.11 -15.28
N GLN A 16 -21.15 -2.78 -15.11
CA GLN A 16 -21.92 -2.80 -13.86
C GLN A 16 -20.96 -2.93 -12.66
N PRO A 17 -20.84 -1.92 -11.78
CA PRO A 17 -19.87 -1.94 -10.70
C PRO A 17 -20.18 -3.11 -9.76
N GLY A 18 -19.31 -4.12 -9.73
CA GLY A 18 -19.32 -5.18 -8.71
C GLY A 18 -19.65 -6.61 -9.15
N GLN A 19 -19.91 -6.88 -10.44
CA GLN A 19 -20.21 -8.25 -10.91
C GLN A 19 -18.94 -9.12 -11.04
N TRP A 20 -17.84 -8.56 -11.57
CA TRP A 20 -16.58 -9.29 -11.79
C TRP A 20 -15.97 -9.83 -10.50
N ALA A 21 -16.12 -9.11 -9.39
CA ALA A 21 -15.56 -9.48 -8.10
C ALA A 21 -16.19 -10.78 -7.57
N LYS A 22 -17.45 -11.06 -7.92
CA LYS A 22 -18.18 -12.27 -7.49
C LYS A 22 -18.00 -13.44 -8.43
N HIS A 23 -17.96 -13.20 -9.74
CA HIS A 23 -17.94 -14.27 -10.74
C HIS A 23 -16.56 -14.90 -10.93
N LEU A 24 -15.48 -14.10 -10.96
CA LEU A 24 -14.13 -14.62 -11.17
C LEU A 24 -13.69 -15.65 -10.12
N PRO A 25 -13.92 -15.43 -8.81
CA PRO A 25 -13.54 -16.42 -7.80
C PRO A 25 -14.38 -17.70 -7.87
N GLN A 26 -15.65 -17.62 -8.31
CA GLN A 26 -16.52 -18.80 -8.45
C GLN A 26 -16.05 -19.72 -9.57
N GLU A 27 -15.63 -19.15 -10.71
CA GLU A 27 -15.11 -19.94 -11.84
C GLU A 27 -13.72 -20.53 -11.55
N LEU A 28 -12.88 -19.80 -10.81
CA LEU A 28 -11.53 -20.22 -10.45
C LEU A 28 -11.47 -21.11 -9.18
N GLY A 29 -12.60 -21.35 -8.51
CA GLY A 29 -12.64 -22.08 -7.24
C GLY A 29 -11.97 -21.36 -6.07
N ILE A 30 -11.75 -20.04 -6.18
CA ILE A 30 -11.09 -19.20 -5.18
C ILE A 30 -12.16 -18.60 -4.25
N ARG A 31 -11.85 -18.55 -2.95
CA ARG A 31 -12.74 -17.90 -1.98
C ARG A 31 -12.86 -16.41 -2.26
N TYR A 32 -14.09 -15.90 -2.35
CA TYR A 32 -14.34 -14.46 -2.46
C TYR A 32 -13.71 -13.69 -1.29
N ARG A 33 -12.99 -12.62 -1.62
CA ARG A 33 -12.48 -11.64 -0.66
C ARG A 33 -12.97 -10.25 -1.05
N PRO A 34 -13.45 -9.44 -0.09
CA PRO A 34 -13.79 -8.04 -0.36
C PRO A 34 -12.57 -7.28 -0.91
N PRO A 35 -12.74 -6.39 -1.90
CA PRO A 35 -11.66 -5.55 -2.45
C PRO A 35 -10.91 -4.72 -1.38
N TYR A 36 -11.59 -4.44 -0.27
CA TYR A 36 -11.00 -3.77 0.88
C TYR A 36 -9.77 -4.51 1.44
N ASN A 37 -9.75 -5.84 1.41
CA ASN A 37 -8.59 -6.62 1.86
C ASN A 37 -7.38 -6.43 0.93
N CYS A 38 -7.61 -6.22 -0.36
CA CYS A 38 -6.54 -5.89 -1.31
C CYS A 38 -5.90 -4.54 -0.98
N ARG A 39 -6.69 -3.56 -0.52
CA ARG A 39 -6.19 -2.26 -0.04
C ARG A 39 -5.23 -2.41 1.15
N HIS A 40 -5.54 -3.31 2.08
CA HIS A 40 -4.64 -3.63 3.20
C HIS A 40 -3.35 -4.31 2.73
N THR A 41 -3.49 -5.28 1.83
CA THR A 41 -2.35 -6.01 1.26
C THR A 41 -1.39 -5.06 0.56
N TYR A 42 -1.92 -4.11 -0.23
CA TYR A 42 -1.13 -3.07 -0.88
C TYR A 42 -0.33 -2.24 0.14
N ALA A 43 -0.98 -1.74 1.20
CA ALA A 43 -0.31 -0.96 2.23
C ALA A 43 0.85 -1.71 2.88
N THR A 44 0.65 -2.98 3.25
CA THR A 44 1.69 -3.81 3.85
C THR A 44 2.87 -4.04 2.91
N ILE A 45 2.62 -4.41 1.65
CA ILE A 45 3.69 -4.65 0.67
C ILE A 45 4.51 -3.37 0.45
N CYS A 46 3.85 -2.22 0.28
CA CYS A 46 4.53 -0.95 0.08
C CYS A 46 5.45 -0.58 1.26
N LEU A 47 4.98 -0.81 2.49
CA LEU A 47 5.75 -0.52 3.69
C LEU A 47 6.93 -1.48 3.88
N MET A 48 6.74 -2.77 3.62
CA MET A 48 7.81 -3.77 3.69
C MET A 48 8.89 -3.55 2.63
N SER A 49 8.51 -3.02 1.46
CA SER A 49 9.45 -2.61 0.41
C SER A 49 10.21 -1.32 0.72
N GLY A 50 9.97 -0.67 1.88
CA GLY A 50 10.65 0.56 2.29
C GLY A 50 10.21 1.81 1.52
N MET A 51 9.02 1.83 0.90
CA MET A 51 8.51 3.03 0.25
C MET A 51 8.14 4.12 1.26
N ASN A 52 8.19 5.38 0.81
CA ASN A 52 7.85 6.54 1.62
C ASN A 52 6.37 6.46 2.12
N PRO A 53 6.12 6.41 3.44
CA PRO A 53 4.77 6.36 4.01
C PRO A 53 3.87 7.52 3.61
N ALA A 54 4.41 8.71 3.34
CA ALA A 54 3.64 9.86 2.88
C ALA A 54 3.01 9.64 1.50
N PHE A 55 3.77 8.99 0.60
CA PHE A 55 3.28 8.65 -0.73
C PHE A 55 2.20 7.55 -0.68
N ILE A 56 2.41 6.54 0.16
CA ILE A 56 1.44 5.45 0.35
C ILE A 56 0.13 5.99 0.95
N ALA A 57 0.22 6.89 1.93
CA ALA A 57 -0.93 7.52 2.56
C ALA A 57 -1.76 8.37 1.56
N GLN A 58 -1.10 9.11 0.67
CA GLN A 58 -1.75 9.83 -0.43
C GLN A 58 -2.47 8.87 -1.38
N GLN A 59 -1.83 7.77 -1.78
CA GLN A 59 -2.43 6.80 -2.69
C GLN A 59 -3.64 6.08 -2.07
N LEU A 60 -3.59 5.84 -0.76
CA LEU A 60 -4.68 5.21 -0.05
C LEU A 60 -5.75 6.22 0.41
N GLY A 61 -5.52 7.52 0.36
CA GLY A 61 -6.51 8.55 0.72
C GLY A 61 -6.76 8.69 2.22
N HIS A 62 -5.72 8.51 3.06
CA HIS A 62 -5.80 8.74 4.51
C HIS A 62 -4.51 9.36 5.04
N SER A 63 -4.51 9.76 6.32
CA SER A 63 -3.35 10.40 6.93
C SER A 63 -2.23 9.40 7.20
N VAL A 64 -0.99 9.88 7.15
CA VAL A 64 0.19 9.06 7.50
C VAL A 64 0.08 8.51 8.92
N GLN A 65 -0.50 9.29 9.84
CA GLN A 65 -0.75 8.85 11.21
C GLN A 65 -1.67 7.63 11.27
N MET A 66 -2.74 7.59 10.46
CA MET A 66 -3.66 6.45 10.38
C MET A 66 -2.98 5.22 9.77
N LEU A 67 -2.15 5.43 8.76
CA LEU A 67 -1.36 4.37 8.15
C LEU A 67 -0.38 3.78 9.16
N LEU A 68 0.41 4.60 9.84
CA LEU A 68 1.40 4.11 10.81
C LEU A 68 0.73 3.50 12.05
N SER A 69 -0.37 4.06 12.56
CA SER A 69 -1.08 3.45 13.70
C SER A 69 -1.56 2.03 13.42
N THR A 70 -1.92 1.74 12.16
CA THR A 70 -2.44 0.44 11.75
C THR A 70 -1.33 -0.55 11.39
N TYR A 71 -0.28 -0.10 10.70
CA TYR A 71 0.72 -0.99 10.11
C TYR A 71 2.08 -0.99 10.81
N ALA A 72 2.40 -0.01 11.66
CA ALA A 72 3.71 0.07 12.31
C ALA A 72 4.02 -1.14 13.21
N ARG A 73 2.99 -1.80 13.74
CA ARG A 73 3.15 -3.07 14.48
C ARG A 73 3.87 -4.15 13.67
N TRP A 74 3.66 -4.17 12.35
CA TRP A 74 4.19 -5.20 11.45
C TRP A 74 5.52 -4.80 10.80
N LEU A 75 6.02 -3.60 11.08
CA LEU A 75 7.32 -3.13 10.60
C LEU A 75 8.49 -3.53 11.51
N ASN A 76 8.22 -3.80 12.79
CA ASN A 76 9.25 -4.24 13.73
C ASN A 76 9.61 -5.70 13.46
N SER A 77 10.68 -5.92 12.70
CA SER A 77 11.25 -7.25 12.47
C SER A 77 12.76 -7.19 12.69
N SER A 78 13.41 -8.35 12.81
CA SER A 78 14.86 -8.48 13.05
C SER A 78 15.75 -7.68 12.06
N SER A 79 15.17 -7.22 10.93
CA SER A 79 15.75 -6.35 9.92
C SER A 79 16.02 -4.91 10.36
N ASP A 80 15.46 -4.43 11.48
CA ASP A 80 15.67 -3.04 11.94
C ASP A 80 17.15 -2.75 12.23
N TRP A 81 17.89 -3.77 12.67
CA TRP A 81 19.35 -3.70 12.84
C TRP A 81 20.11 -3.62 11.51
N ASP A 82 19.54 -4.13 10.41
CA ASP A 82 20.12 -4.00 9.07
C ASP A 82 19.88 -2.61 8.47
N GLU A 83 18.78 -1.94 8.85
CA GLU A 83 18.53 -0.54 8.46
C GLU A 83 19.56 0.41 9.07
N LEU A 84 20.03 0.14 10.29
CA LEU A 84 21.12 0.90 10.92
C LEU A 84 22.43 0.84 10.12
N LYS A 85 22.69 -0.26 9.39
CA LYS A 85 23.88 -0.39 8.52
C LYS A 85 23.86 0.58 7.34
N LYS A 86 22.69 1.10 6.95
CA LYS A 86 22.55 2.10 5.87
C LYS A 86 23.00 3.50 6.32
N LEU A 87 23.13 3.74 7.62
CA LEU A 87 23.62 5.00 8.17
C LEU A 87 25.15 5.05 8.06
N LYS A 88 25.66 5.71 7.01
CA LYS A 88 27.11 5.89 6.77
C LYS A 88 27.84 6.76 7.80
N ILE A 89 27.14 7.28 8.81
CA ILE A 89 27.62 8.31 9.74
C ILE A 89 27.66 7.81 11.21
N ALA A 90 27.17 6.60 11.51
CA ALA A 90 27.12 6.16 12.90
C ALA A 90 28.52 5.82 13.45
N PRO A 91 28.88 6.28 14.68
CA PRO A 91 30.09 5.83 15.36
C PRO A 91 29.98 4.32 15.55
N SER A 92 31.11 3.61 15.47
CA SER A 92 31.18 2.15 15.63
C SER A 92 30.39 1.70 16.86
N VAL A 93 29.17 1.22 16.65
CA VAL A 93 28.37 0.61 17.72
C VAL A 93 29.08 -0.70 18.01
N ALA A 94 29.76 -0.78 19.16
CA ALA A 94 30.44 -1.97 19.61
C ALA A 94 29.43 -3.12 19.65
N GLN A 95 29.62 -4.09 18.76
CA GLN A 95 28.86 -5.34 18.74
C GLN A 95 29.33 -6.16 19.95
N ALA A 96 28.45 -6.34 20.94
CA ALA A 96 28.66 -7.24 22.07
C ALA A 96 28.06 -8.63 21.76
#